data_AF-A0A2H0BXI3-F1
#
_entry.id   AF-A0A2H0BXI3-F1
#
_cell.length_a   1.000
_cell.length_b   1.000
_cell.length_c   1.000
_cell.angle_alpha   90.00
_cell.angle_beta   90.00
_cell.angle_gamma   90.00
#
_symmetry.space_group_name_H-M   'P 1'
#
loop_
_entity.id
_entity.type
_entity.pdbx_description
1 polymer ?
#
loop_
_entity_poly.entity_id
_entity_poly.type
_entity_poly.pdbx_seq_one_letter_code
_entity_poly.pdbx_strand_id
1 'polypeptide(L)'
;MHSPVAYAADYILPYPSYMPGHKLYKLEQIWDSAQKYWHFGDIVKFKYYQGLADKKLVEAKVLFEHEQYLLAVDAIWISNDSLVKAGEHLGIAIKSGKQLSNKAEIYKQALDKHKEERIKLREELPEVIIWEDENNPPVMLNIYEELRI
;
A
#
# COMPACT_ATOMS: atom_id res chain seq x y z
N MET A 1 34.75 -22.04 -11.35
CA MET A 1 33.30 -22.10 -11.10
C MET A 1 32.83 -20.68 -10.83
N HIS A 2 32.22 -20.03 -11.82
CA HIS A 2 31.58 -18.73 -11.61
C HIS A 2 30.12 -18.99 -11.28
N SER A 3 29.74 -18.78 -10.01
CA SER A 3 28.33 -18.80 -9.62
C SER A 3 27.63 -17.61 -10.29
N PRO A 4 26.44 -17.81 -10.90
CA PRO A 4 25.65 -16.70 -11.35
C PRO A 4 25.17 -15.93 -10.12
N VAL A 5 25.56 -14.66 -10.03
CA VAL A 5 24.99 -13.71 -9.07
C VAL A 5 23.52 -13.54 -9.47
N ALA A 6 22.62 -14.15 -8.73
CA ALA A 6 21.20 -13.88 -8.85
C ALA A 6 21.00 -12.43 -8.40
N TYR A 7 20.80 -11.53 -9.35
CA TYR A 7 20.41 -10.15 -9.07
C TYR A 7 19.04 -10.22 -8.40
N ALA A 8 18.97 -9.99 -7.09
CA ALA A 8 17.71 -9.79 -6.41
C ALA A 8 17.10 -8.54 -7.04
N ALA A 9 16.07 -8.72 -7.87
CA ALA A 9 15.35 -7.59 -8.43
C ALA A 9 14.73 -6.82 -7.26
N ASP A 10 15.11 -5.55 -7.10
CA ASP A 10 14.55 -4.68 -6.07
C ASP A 10 13.02 -4.69 -6.15
N TYR A 11 12.35 -4.74 -4.99
CA TYR A 11 10.89 -4.74 -4.94
C TYR A 11 10.35 -3.37 -5.38
N ILE A 12 9.58 -3.36 -6.48
CA ILE A 12 9.02 -2.13 -7.07
C ILE A 12 7.54 -2.05 -6.70
N LEU A 13 7.14 -0.91 -6.12
CA LEU A 13 5.73 -0.62 -5.88
C LEU A 13 4.99 -0.47 -7.21
N PRO A 14 3.94 -1.27 -7.49
CA PRO A 14 3.15 -1.12 -8.69
C PRO A 14 2.46 0.25 -8.74
N TYR A 15 2.57 0.94 -9.88
CA TYR A 15 1.82 2.17 -10.13
C TYR A 15 0.33 1.85 -10.34
N PRO A 16 -0.61 2.60 -9.74
CA PRO A 16 -2.04 2.43 -10.00
C PRO A 16 -2.35 2.66 -11.48
N SER A 17 -3.04 1.72 -12.14
CA SER A 17 -3.41 1.87 -13.55
C SER A 17 -4.39 3.04 -13.80
N TYR A 18 -5.31 3.32 -12.87
CA TYR A 18 -6.28 4.44 -12.98
C TYR A 18 -6.53 5.14 -11.64
N MET A 19 -6.60 6.47 -11.66
CA MET A 19 -6.91 7.32 -10.50
C MET A 19 -8.43 7.46 -10.22
N PRO A 20 -8.85 7.80 -8.98
CA PRO A 20 -10.26 7.90 -8.57
C PRO A 20 -11.15 8.90 -9.34
N GLY A 21 -10.57 9.76 -10.19
CA GLY A 21 -11.30 10.73 -11.03
C GLY A 21 -11.71 10.23 -12.42
N HIS A 22 -11.27 9.06 -12.87
CA HIS A 22 -11.50 8.59 -14.24
C HIS A 22 -12.70 7.64 -14.36
N LYS A 23 -13.49 7.74 -15.44
CA LYS A 23 -14.71 6.90 -15.63
C LYS A 23 -14.42 5.38 -15.67
N LEU A 24 -13.20 5.00 -16.04
CA LEU A 24 -12.74 3.59 -16.01
C LEU A 24 -12.42 3.07 -14.61
N TYR A 25 -12.27 3.95 -13.60
CA TYR A 25 -12.03 3.58 -12.20
C TYR A 25 -13.19 2.74 -11.62
N LYS A 26 -14.44 3.08 -11.98
CA LYS A 26 -15.62 2.31 -11.56
C LYS A 26 -15.67 0.91 -12.20
N LEU A 27 -15.18 0.78 -13.44
CA LEU A 27 -15.06 -0.52 -14.11
C LEU A 27 -13.95 -1.37 -13.47
N GLU A 28 -12.83 -0.76 -13.09
CA GLU A 28 -11.77 -1.42 -12.32
C GLU A 28 -12.27 -1.89 -10.96
N GLN A 29 -13.05 -1.08 -10.23
CA GLN A 29 -13.66 -1.47 -8.94
C GLN A 29 -14.66 -2.62 -9.07
N ILE A 30 -15.42 -2.69 -10.17
CA ILE A 30 -16.35 -3.79 -10.45
C ILE A 30 -15.58 -5.08 -10.78
N TRP A 31 -14.47 -4.98 -11.51
CA TRP A 31 -13.61 -6.12 -11.82
C TRP A 31 -12.83 -6.63 -10.59
N ASP A 32 -12.28 -5.72 -9.77
CA ASP A 32 -11.65 -6.04 -8.49
C ASP A 32 -12.67 -6.68 -7.53
N SER A 33 -13.91 -6.19 -7.51
CA SER A 33 -15.01 -6.79 -6.73
C SER A 33 -15.39 -8.18 -7.25
N ALA A 34 -15.41 -8.40 -8.57
CA ALA A 34 -15.69 -9.71 -9.15
C ALA A 34 -14.57 -10.73 -8.89
N GLN A 35 -13.30 -10.29 -8.93
CA GLN A 35 -12.15 -11.11 -8.53
C GLN A 35 -12.22 -11.50 -7.06
N LYS A 36 -12.68 -10.59 -6.18
CA LYS A 36 -12.86 -10.85 -4.74
C LYS A 36 -13.72 -12.08 -4.43
N TYR A 37 -14.72 -12.37 -5.28
CA TYR A 37 -15.61 -13.54 -5.16
C TYR A 37 -15.04 -14.83 -5.77
N TRP A 38 -14.03 -14.76 -6.64
CA TRP A 38 -13.38 -15.92 -7.27
C TRP A 38 -12.12 -16.41 -6.52
N HIS A 39 -11.82 -15.83 -5.36
CA HIS A 39 -10.57 -16.04 -4.63
C HIS A 39 -10.75 -16.87 -3.35
N PHE A 40 -11.09 -18.15 -3.51
CA PHE A 40 -11.12 -19.11 -2.40
C PHE A 40 -9.68 -19.49 -1.96
N GLY A 41 -9.10 -18.73 -1.02
CA GLY A 41 -7.89 -19.14 -0.29
C GLY A 41 -7.04 -17.98 0.25
N ASP A 42 -6.41 -18.19 1.42
CA ASP A 42 -5.63 -17.15 2.13
C ASP A 42 -4.45 -16.60 1.32
N ILE A 43 -3.83 -17.40 0.44
CA ILE A 43 -2.77 -16.90 -0.46
C ILE A 43 -3.28 -15.80 -1.38
N VAL A 44 -4.53 -15.92 -1.84
CA VAL A 44 -5.08 -14.97 -2.79
C VAL A 44 -5.49 -13.69 -2.08
N LYS A 45 -6.07 -13.83 -0.87
CA LYS A 45 -6.33 -12.69 0.01
C LYS A 45 -5.04 -11.96 0.38
N PHE A 46 -3.98 -12.68 0.69
CA PHE A 46 -2.64 -12.12 0.90
C PHE A 46 -2.20 -11.26 -0.30
N LYS A 47 -2.24 -11.81 -1.52
CA LYS A 47 -1.87 -11.05 -2.73
C LYS A 47 -2.73 -9.82 -2.95
N TYR A 48 -4.04 -9.94 -2.74
CA TYR A 48 -4.97 -8.83 -2.88
C TYR A 48 -4.63 -7.69 -1.92
N TYR A 49 -4.48 -8.00 -0.63
CA TYR A 49 -4.18 -6.99 0.38
C TYR A 49 -2.79 -6.39 0.24
N GLN A 50 -1.79 -7.20 -0.17
CA GLN A 50 -0.47 -6.68 -0.50
C GLN A 50 -0.53 -5.69 -1.68
N GLY A 51 -1.22 -6.06 -2.76
CA GLY A 51 -1.38 -5.17 -3.91
C GLY A 51 -2.16 -3.89 -3.58
N LEU A 52 -3.19 -3.98 -2.74
CA LEU A 52 -3.95 -2.83 -2.28
C LEU A 52 -3.09 -1.89 -1.43
N ALA A 53 -2.26 -2.44 -0.55
CA ALA A 53 -1.32 -1.66 0.24
C ALA A 53 -0.37 -0.87 -0.68
N ASP A 54 0.28 -1.56 -1.60
CA ASP A 54 1.23 -0.93 -2.52
C ASP A 54 0.56 0.18 -3.36
N LYS A 55 -0.61 -0.10 -3.92
CA LYS A 55 -1.40 0.85 -4.70
C LYS A 55 -1.68 2.11 -3.89
N LYS A 56 -2.08 1.94 -2.63
CA LYS A 56 -2.48 3.04 -1.75
C LYS A 56 -1.30 3.86 -1.23
N LEU A 57 -0.14 3.24 -1.01
CA LEU A 57 1.08 3.98 -0.73
C LEU A 57 1.49 4.87 -1.92
N VAL A 58 1.44 4.35 -3.14
CA VAL A 58 1.75 5.15 -4.34
C VAL A 58 0.73 6.28 -4.53
N GLU A 59 -0.56 5.99 -4.32
CA GLU A 59 -1.62 7.00 -4.34
C GLU A 59 -1.36 8.11 -3.31
N ALA A 60 -1.01 7.74 -2.08
CA ALA A 60 -0.66 8.70 -1.03
C ALA A 60 0.50 9.62 -1.45
N LYS A 61 1.56 9.07 -2.04
CA LYS A 61 2.70 9.86 -2.54
C LYS A 61 2.25 10.92 -3.54
N VAL A 62 1.45 10.52 -4.54
CA VAL A 62 0.96 11.46 -5.55
C VAL A 62 0.02 12.50 -4.93
N LEU A 63 -0.81 12.12 -3.96
CA LEU A 63 -1.70 13.05 -3.27
C LEU A 63 -0.89 14.07 -2.44
N PHE A 64 0.19 13.65 -1.78
CA PHE A 64 1.11 14.55 -1.10
C PHE A 64 1.80 15.52 -2.06
N GLU A 65 2.24 15.06 -3.24
CA GLU A 65 2.81 15.92 -4.29
C GLU A 65 1.82 17.00 -4.79
N HIS A 66 0.52 16.73 -4.71
CA HIS A 66 -0.54 17.66 -5.11
C HIS A 66 -1.17 18.41 -3.93
N GLU A 67 -0.52 18.40 -2.75
CA GLU A 67 -0.99 19.08 -1.53
C GLU A 67 -2.38 18.63 -1.06
N GLN A 68 -2.84 17.45 -1.51
CA GLN A 68 -4.12 16.84 -1.12
C GLN A 68 -3.96 16.05 0.19
N TYR A 69 -3.55 16.75 1.25
CA TYR A 69 -3.07 16.13 2.49
C TYR A 69 -4.09 15.23 3.19
N LEU A 70 -5.37 15.62 3.25
CA LEU A 70 -6.41 14.81 3.89
C LEU A 70 -6.60 13.47 3.16
N LEU A 71 -6.67 13.50 1.83
CA LEU A 71 -6.78 12.29 1.00
C LEU A 71 -5.52 11.44 1.08
N ALA A 72 -4.35 12.08 1.16
CA ALA A 72 -3.07 11.39 1.27
C ALA A 72 -2.97 10.61 2.59
N VAL A 73 -3.39 11.22 3.70
CA VAL A 73 -3.46 10.57 5.03
C VAL A 73 -4.41 9.37 5.00
N ASP A 74 -5.61 9.53 4.42
CA ASP A 74 -6.55 8.43 4.26
C ASP A 74 -5.94 7.26 3.45
N ALA A 75 -5.21 7.57 2.38
CA ALA A 75 -4.54 6.57 1.57
C ALA A 75 -3.41 5.85 2.35
N ILE A 76 -2.65 6.56 3.19
CA ILE A 76 -1.68 5.94 4.10
C ILE A 76 -2.37 4.99 5.09
N TRP A 77 -3.48 5.40 5.68
CA TRP A 77 -4.21 4.57 6.63
C TRP A 77 -4.70 3.26 5.97
N ILE A 78 -5.31 3.35 4.79
CA ILE A 78 -5.75 2.18 4.02
C ILE A 78 -4.56 1.28 3.65
N SER A 79 -3.43 1.89 3.28
CA SER A 79 -2.20 1.15 2.97
C SER A 79 -1.73 0.31 4.18
N ASN A 80 -1.67 0.93 5.36
CA ASN A 80 -1.23 0.30 6.60
C ASN A 80 -2.18 -0.84 7.03
N ASP A 81 -3.48 -0.59 7.03
CA ASP A 81 -4.50 -1.62 7.33
C ASP A 81 -4.41 -2.80 6.35
N SER A 82 -4.16 -2.53 5.07
CA SER A 82 -4.00 -3.57 4.06
C SER A 82 -2.73 -4.39 4.25
N LEU A 83 -1.61 -3.78 4.67
CA LEU A 83 -0.41 -4.54 5.05
C LEU A 83 -0.69 -5.51 6.19
N VAL A 84 -1.34 -5.05 7.26
CA VAL A 84 -1.69 -5.91 8.41
C VAL A 84 -2.50 -7.12 7.95
N LYS A 85 -3.55 -6.89 7.15
CA LYS A 85 -4.39 -7.96 6.59
C LYS A 85 -3.63 -8.92 5.68
N ALA A 86 -2.68 -8.41 4.89
CA ALA A 86 -1.80 -9.25 4.08
C ALA A 86 -0.98 -10.19 4.98
N GLY A 87 -0.35 -9.65 6.03
CA GLY A 87 0.41 -10.45 7.00
C GLY A 87 -0.43 -11.53 7.70
N GLU A 88 -1.66 -11.21 8.11
CA GLU A 88 -2.59 -12.16 8.72
C GLU A 88 -2.89 -13.35 7.79
N HIS A 89 -3.28 -13.06 6.53
CA HIS A 89 -3.58 -14.10 5.56
C HIS A 89 -2.35 -14.90 5.14
N LEU A 90 -1.17 -14.28 5.06
CA LEU A 90 0.08 -15.00 4.84
C LEU A 90 0.36 -15.96 6.01
N GLY A 91 0.17 -15.51 7.25
CA GLY A 91 0.34 -16.35 8.44
C GLY A 91 -0.58 -17.57 8.44
N ILE A 92 -1.85 -17.40 8.07
CA ILE A 92 -2.81 -18.51 7.92
C ILE A 92 -2.37 -19.44 6.77
N ALA A 93 -1.92 -18.89 5.65
CA ALA A 93 -1.46 -19.66 4.50
C ALA A 93 -0.20 -20.49 4.78
N ILE A 94 0.72 -19.99 5.61
CA ILE A 94 1.92 -20.72 6.06
C ILE A 94 1.51 -21.86 7.00
N LYS A 95 0.63 -21.60 7.97
CA LYS A 95 0.13 -22.61 8.92
C LYS A 95 -0.62 -23.76 8.25
N SER A 96 -1.26 -23.52 7.12
CA SER A 96 -1.94 -24.55 6.31
C SER A 96 -0.99 -25.44 5.47
N GLY A 97 0.33 -25.38 5.72
CA GLY A 97 1.30 -26.34 5.20
C GLY A 97 1.76 -26.09 3.76
N LYS A 98 1.45 -24.94 3.18
CA LYS A 98 1.96 -24.56 1.86
C LYS A 98 3.39 -24.05 2.02
N GLN A 99 4.34 -24.58 1.23
CA GLN A 99 5.69 -24.00 1.15
C GLN A 99 5.59 -22.61 0.51
N LEU A 100 5.66 -21.56 1.35
CA LEU A 100 5.48 -20.16 0.95
C LEU A 100 6.67 -19.28 1.34
N SER A 101 7.85 -19.86 1.51
CA SER A 101 9.10 -19.14 1.82
C SER A 101 9.31 -17.93 0.91
N ASN A 102 9.10 -18.11 -0.40
CA ASN A 102 9.22 -17.01 -1.37
C ASN A 102 8.19 -15.90 -1.16
N LYS A 103 6.97 -16.21 -0.67
CA LYS A 103 5.95 -15.17 -0.41
C LYS A 103 6.20 -14.43 0.89
N ALA A 104 6.74 -15.11 1.89
CA ALA A 104 7.16 -14.46 3.12
C ALA A 104 8.33 -13.49 2.87
N GLU A 105 9.28 -13.88 2.02
CA GLU A 105 10.37 -12.99 1.62
C GLU A 105 9.84 -11.78 0.83
N ILE A 106 8.95 -12.01 -0.16
CA ILE A 106 8.30 -10.92 -0.91
C ILE A 106 7.53 -9.97 0.02
N TYR A 107 6.81 -10.51 1.01
CA TYR A 107 6.06 -9.68 1.96
C TYR A 107 6.98 -8.86 2.85
N LYS A 108 8.10 -9.45 3.30
CA LYS A 108 9.12 -8.73 4.05
C LYS A 108 9.73 -7.59 3.24
N GLN A 109 10.08 -7.85 1.97
CA GLN A 109 10.56 -6.81 1.06
C GLN A 109 9.54 -5.70 0.86
N ALA A 110 8.25 -6.03 0.76
CA ALA A 110 7.19 -5.03 0.71
C ALA A 110 7.13 -4.19 1.99
N LEU A 111 7.20 -4.80 3.18
CA LEU A 111 7.24 -4.07 4.46
C LEU A 111 8.45 -3.12 4.54
N ASP A 112 9.63 -3.60 4.16
CA ASP A 112 10.86 -2.81 4.13
C ASP A 112 10.72 -1.62 3.16
N LYS A 113 10.12 -1.86 1.99
CA LYS A 113 9.89 -0.81 0.99
C LYS A 113 8.87 0.23 1.45
N HIS A 114 7.76 -0.20 2.06
CA HIS A 114 6.77 0.72 2.65
C HIS A 114 7.39 1.58 3.75
N LYS A 115 8.23 0.98 4.59
CA LYS A 115 8.97 1.70 5.62
C LYS A 115 9.91 2.75 5.00
N GLU A 116 10.68 2.37 3.99
CA GLU A 116 11.60 3.26 3.29
C GLU A 116 10.86 4.47 2.69
N GLU A 117 9.77 4.24 1.96
CA GLU A 117 9.02 5.31 1.31
C GLU A 117 8.32 6.22 2.33
N ARG A 118 7.83 5.69 3.46
CA ARG A 118 7.29 6.54 4.54
C ARG A 118 8.36 7.39 5.22
N ILE A 119 9.58 6.88 5.37
CA ILE A 119 10.71 7.67 5.88
C ILE A 119 10.99 8.83 4.94
N LYS A 120 11.05 8.60 3.62
CA LYS A 120 11.24 9.67 2.63
C LYS A 120 10.13 10.71 2.70
N LEU A 121 8.87 10.28 2.77
CA LEU A 121 7.74 11.21 2.91
C LEU A 121 7.86 12.07 4.18
N ARG A 122 8.34 11.52 5.30
CA ARG A 122 8.60 12.32 6.51
C ARG A 122 9.74 13.33 6.32
N GLU A 123 10.75 13.03 5.51
CA GLU A 123 11.85 13.97 5.23
C GLU A 123 11.41 15.11 4.29
N GLU A 124 10.44 14.86 3.42
CA GLU A 124 9.96 15.79 2.39
C GLU A 124 8.77 16.66 2.86
N LEU A 125 8.00 16.19 3.84
CA LEU A 125 6.76 16.83 4.28
C LEU A 125 6.92 17.55 5.63
N PRO A 126 6.15 18.63 5.87
CA PRO A 126 6.10 19.26 7.19
C PRO A 126 5.45 18.33 8.22
N GLU A 127 5.88 18.44 9.48
CA GLU A 127 5.36 17.63 10.59
C GLU A 127 3.86 17.83 10.82
N VAL A 128 3.43 19.10 10.79
CA VAL A 128 2.04 19.50 11.02
C VAL A 128 1.55 20.37 9.86
N ILE A 129 0.34 20.08 9.40
CA ILE A 129 -0.37 20.86 8.39
C ILE A 129 -1.72 21.28 8.95
N ILE A 130 -2.08 22.54 8.75
CA ILE A 130 -3.45 23.01 8.93
C ILE A 130 -4.10 22.94 7.56
N TRP A 131 -4.94 21.93 7.34
CA TRP A 131 -5.65 21.75 6.08
C TRP A 131 -6.98 22.52 6.13
N GLU A 132 -7.21 23.39 5.14
CA GLU A 132 -8.39 24.23 5.05
C GLU A 132 -9.17 23.88 3.77
N ASP A 133 -10.50 23.81 3.88
CA ASP A 133 -11.44 23.65 2.77
C ASP A 133 -12.50 24.74 2.89
N GLU A 134 -12.93 25.28 1.76
CA GLU A 134 -13.94 26.34 1.67
C GLU A 134 -15.24 25.99 2.42
N ASN A 135 -15.56 24.70 2.54
CA ASN A 135 -16.83 24.23 3.12
C ASN A 135 -16.69 23.58 4.51
N ASN A 136 -15.47 23.35 4.99
CA ASN A 136 -15.21 22.57 6.21
C ASN A 136 -14.29 23.32 7.18
N PRO A 137 -14.43 23.12 8.50
CA PRO A 137 -13.51 23.71 9.46
C PRO A 137 -12.08 23.20 9.23
N PRO A 138 -11.05 24.03 9.48
CA PRO A 138 -9.66 23.62 9.36
C PRO A 138 -9.36 22.37 10.19
N VAL A 139 -8.64 21.44 9.59
CA VAL A 139 -8.20 20.18 10.22
C VAL A 139 -6.70 20.24 10.44
N MET A 140 -6.28 20.10 11.70
CA MET A 140 -4.87 19.95 12.03
C MET A 140 -4.46 18.49 11.82
N LEU A 141 -3.55 18.27 10.87
CA LEU A 141 -2.99 16.96 10.53
C LEU A 141 -1.56 16.86 11.03
N ASN A 142 -1.26 15.86 11.85
CA ASN A 142 0.12 15.51 12.22
C ASN A 142 0.62 14.42 11.25
N ILE A 143 1.24 14.85 10.16
CA ILE A 143 1.70 13.96 9.07
C ILE A 143 2.70 12.93 9.59
N TYR A 144 3.50 13.29 10.58
CA TYR A 144 4.49 12.39 11.15
C TYR A 144 3.88 11.25 11.95
N GLU A 145 2.78 11.47 12.67
CA GLU A 145 2.05 10.41 13.35
C GLU A 145 1.35 9.48 12.33
N GLU A 146 0.81 10.03 11.25
CA GLU A 146 0.14 9.23 10.21
C GLU A 146 1.13 8.34 9.42
N LEU A 147 2.37 8.81 9.23
CA LEU A 147 3.44 8.06 8.57
C LEU A 147 4.21 7.11 9.52
N ARG A 148 3.73 6.90 10.74
CA ARG A 148 4.40 6.05 11.73
C ARG A 148 4.48 4.59 11.24
N ILE A 149 5.58 3.94 11.62
CA ILE A 149 5.92 2.55 11.29
C ILE A 149 5.47 1.63 12.42
#